data_AF-A0A9W9DQY1-F1
#
_entry.id   AF-A0A9W9DQY1-F1
#
_cell.length_a   1.000
_cell.length_b   1.000
_cell.length_c   1.000
_cell.angle_alpha   90.00
_cell.angle_beta   90.00
_cell.angle_gamma   90.00
#
_symmetry.space_group_name_H-M   'P 1'
#
loop_
_entity.id
_entity.type
_entity.pdbx_description
1 polymer ?
#
loop_
_entity_poly.entity_id
_entity_poly.type
_entity_poly.pdbx_seq_one_letter_code
_entity_poly.pdbx_strand_id
1 'polypeptide(L)'
;MNFANTFFTFFLLALSQLVSTSPVLVTREAEVVWSPTITYPDGNDTVWQSGPTVYNMTWYTDDIPEDAQNNTGVIMLGYFDNDDNDSDEHLDWKRPLASGFALTDGIAYFTIEPSRNLTTRNSYVLCLLGDSGNISKELTIEAAQA
;
A
#
# COMPACT_ATOMS: atom_id res chain seq x y z
N MET A 1 48.69 -1.12 80.51
CA MET A 1 49.52 -0.38 79.53
C MET A 1 49.73 -1.33 78.36
N ASN A 2 48.89 -1.23 77.32
CA ASN A 2 49.22 -0.60 76.01
C ASN A 2 50.22 -1.48 75.23
N PHE A 3 50.04 -1.97 74.01
CA PHE A 3 49.20 -1.63 72.86
C PHE A 3 49.04 -2.91 72.02
N ALA A 4 47.82 -3.22 71.58
CA ALA A 4 47.63 -3.92 70.31
C ALA A 4 47.30 -2.84 69.27
N ASN A 5 48.02 -2.79 68.16
CA ASN A 5 47.42 -2.28 66.92
C ASN A 5 48.17 -2.80 65.70
N THR A 6 47.43 -3.64 64.98
CA THR A 6 47.80 -4.34 63.77
C THR A 6 47.79 -3.41 62.57
N PHE A 7 48.64 -3.77 61.61
CA PHE A 7 48.94 -3.15 60.34
C PHE A 7 47.74 -2.74 59.47
N PHE A 8 47.84 -1.54 58.90
CA PHE A 8 47.73 -1.19 57.47
C PHE A 8 46.71 -1.95 56.60
N THR A 9 45.67 -1.27 56.08
CA THR A 9 45.14 -1.57 54.74
C THR A 9 44.58 -0.31 54.07
N PHE A 10 44.98 -0.20 52.80
CA PHE A 10 44.84 0.89 51.86
C PHE A 10 43.43 1.01 51.23
N PHE A 11 43.10 2.28 50.94
CA PHE A 11 42.56 2.80 49.68
C PHE A 11 41.15 2.39 49.20
N LEU A 12 40.29 3.40 49.20
CA LEU A 12 39.06 3.51 48.40
C LEU A 12 39.37 3.31 46.91
N LEU A 13 38.51 2.60 46.18
CA LEU A 13 38.07 3.00 44.85
C LEU A 13 36.81 2.22 44.45
N ALA A 14 35.65 2.79 44.74
CA ALA A 14 34.41 2.39 44.09
C ALA A 14 34.41 3.00 42.68
N LEU A 15 34.72 2.18 41.65
CA LEU A 15 34.50 2.59 40.26
C LEU A 15 33.00 2.54 39.97
N SER A 16 32.30 3.66 40.21
CA SER A 16 30.98 3.89 39.64
C SER A 16 31.16 4.20 38.15
N GLN A 17 30.96 3.19 37.30
CA GLN A 17 30.93 3.35 35.84
C GLN A 17 29.67 4.15 35.47
N LEU A 18 29.84 5.40 35.06
CA LEU A 18 28.79 6.16 34.39
C LEU A 18 28.62 5.60 32.99
N VAL A 19 27.66 4.69 32.81
CA VAL A 19 27.20 4.32 31.47
C VAL A 19 26.44 5.52 30.91
N SER A 20 27.09 6.29 30.04
CA SER A 20 26.44 7.33 29.25
C SER A 20 25.71 6.67 28.08
N THR A 21 24.43 6.36 28.26
CA THR A 21 23.55 6.06 27.13
C THR A 21 23.18 7.39 26.49
N SER A 22 23.92 7.79 25.46
CA SER A 22 23.43 8.87 24.60
C SER A 22 22.20 8.33 23.85
N PRO A 23 21.03 8.99 23.95
CA PRO A 23 19.91 8.60 23.10
C PRO A 23 20.36 8.79 21.65
N VAL A 24 20.46 7.70 20.90
CA VAL A 24 20.57 7.80 19.45
C VAL A 24 19.25 8.42 19.00
N LEU A 25 19.32 9.67 18.54
CA LEU A 25 18.25 10.27 17.74
C LEU A 25 18.16 9.44 16.45
N VAL A 26 17.42 8.35 16.51
CA VAL A 26 16.91 7.69 15.31
C VAL A 26 15.86 8.63 14.79
N THR A 27 16.24 9.52 13.89
CA THR A 27 15.29 10.28 13.08
C THR A 27 14.48 9.22 12.32
N ARG A 28 13.21 9.02 12.70
CA ARG A 28 12.30 8.18 11.92
C ARG A 28 12.20 8.83 10.56
N GLU A 29 12.78 8.22 9.53
CA GLU A 29 12.50 8.64 8.16
C GLU A 29 10.98 8.60 8.02
N ALA A 30 10.41 9.73 7.59
CA ALA A 30 8.98 9.77 7.34
C ALA A 30 8.73 8.73 6.25
N GLU A 31 7.94 7.71 6.55
CA GLU A 31 7.45 6.75 5.56
C GLU A 31 6.77 7.58 4.46
N VAL A 32 7.37 7.60 3.27
CA VAL A 32 6.82 8.31 2.14
C VAL A 32 5.65 7.47 1.63
N VAL A 33 4.45 7.85 2.05
CA VAL A 33 3.20 7.28 1.54
C VAL A 33 3.01 7.83 0.12
N TRP A 34 3.37 7.06 -0.89
CA TRP A 34 3.14 7.42 -2.30
C TRP A 34 1.78 6.87 -2.75
N SER A 35 0.92 7.77 -3.26
CA SER A 35 -0.37 7.39 -3.81
C SER A 35 -0.31 7.61 -5.33
N PRO A 36 -0.28 6.54 -6.15
CA PRO A 36 -0.13 6.65 -7.59
C PRO A 36 -1.28 7.44 -8.20
N THR A 37 -1.00 8.45 -9.02
CA THR A 37 -2.03 9.18 -9.75
C THR A 37 -2.49 8.36 -10.95
N ILE A 38 -3.70 7.82 -10.88
CA ILE A 38 -4.31 7.00 -11.93
C ILE A 38 -4.74 7.89 -13.11
N THR A 39 -4.34 7.51 -14.32
CA THR A 39 -4.62 8.25 -15.57
C THR A 39 -5.67 7.57 -16.44
N TYR A 40 -5.85 6.26 -16.31
CA TYR A 40 -6.92 5.51 -16.98
C TYR A 40 -7.36 4.32 -16.13
N PRO A 41 -8.66 4.04 -15.98
CA PRO A 41 -9.81 4.72 -16.60
C PRO A 41 -10.05 6.13 -16.03
N ASP A 42 -10.51 7.05 -16.89
CA ASP A 42 -10.57 8.49 -16.62
C ASP A 42 -11.99 9.05 -16.44
N GLY A 43 -13.00 8.19 -16.37
CA GLY A 43 -14.36 8.53 -15.95
C GLY A 43 -15.47 7.74 -16.64
N ASN A 44 -16.69 8.22 -16.40
CA ASN A 44 -17.96 7.50 -16.58
C ASN A 44 -18.31 7.14 -18.03
N ASP A 45 -17.64 7.74 -19.03
CA ASP A 45 -17.77 7.36 -20.44
C ASP A 45 -17.03 6.05 -20.78
N THR A 46 -16.23 5.54 -19.85
CA THR A 46 -15.57 4.24 -19.99
C THR A 46 -16.58 3.12 -19.75
N VAL A 47 -16.85 2.33 -20.79
CA VAL A 47 -17.72 1.14 -20.72
C VAL A 47 -16.91 -0.10 -21.07
N TRP A 48 -16.82 -1.03 -20.14
CA TRP A 48 -16.18 -2.33 -20.31
C TRP A 48 -17.19 -3.46 -20.25
N GLN A 49 -16.85 -4.56 -20.89
CA GLN A 49 -17.61 -5.81 -20.90
C GLN A 49 -16.84 -6.87 -20.11
N SER A 50 -17.53 -7.57 -19.20
CA SER A 50 -16.99 -8.80 -18.62
C SER A 50 -16.85 -9.87 -19.71
N GLY A 51 -15.70 -10.54 -19.77
CA GLY A 51 -15.35 -11.42 -20.87
C GLY A 51 -13.86 -11.50 -21.18
N PRO A 52 -13.51 -12.02 -22.38
CA PRO A 52 -12.12 -12.24 -22.79
C PRO A 52 -11.38 -10.97 -23.23
N THR A 53 -12.05 -9.81 -23.26
CA THR A 53 -11.42 -8.54 -23.63
C THR A 53 -10.35 -8.17 -22.63
N VAL A 54 -9.16 -7.83 -23.13
CA VAL A 54 -8.05 -7.32 -22.32
C VAL A 54 -8.22 -5.81 -22.16
N TYR A 55 -8.25 -5.37 -20.91
CA TYR A 55 -8.24 -3.96 -20.52
C TYR A 55 -6.90 -3.59 -19.92
N ASN A 56 -6.72 -2.29 -19.68
CA ASN A 56 -5.56 -1.77 -18.97
C ASN A 56 -5.96 -0.74 -17.93
N MET A 57 -5.05 -0.52 -16.99
CA MET A 57 -5.04 0.60 -16.07
C MET A 57 -3.69 1.28 -16.20
N THR A 58 -3.66 2.61 -16.17
CA THR A 58 -2.42 3.40 -16.26
C THR A 58 -2.33 4.42 -15.14
N TRP A 59 -1.10 4.78 -14.78
CA TRP A 59 -0.79 5.77 -13.74
C TRP A 59 0.52 6.49 -14.05
N TYR A 60 0.71 7.67 -13.45
CA TYR A 60 2.00 8.37 -13.51
C TYR A 60 3.05 7.69 -12.64
N THR A 61 4.29 7.68 -13.13
CA THR A 61 5.46 7.10 -12.44
C THR A 61 6.55 8.11 -12.14
N ASP A 62 6.39 9.36 -12.58
CA ASP A 62 7.40 10.42 -12.48
C ASP A 62 7.73 10.82 -11.02
N ASP A 63 6.82 10.52 -10.09
CA ASP A 63 6.93 10.88 -8.67
C ASP A 63 7.12 9.67 -7.73
N ILE A 64 7.44 8.48 -8.28
CA ILE A 64 7.74 7.29 -7.48
C ILE A 64 8.96 7.55 -6.59
N PRO A 65 8.83 7.40 -5.25
CA PRO A 65 9.95 7.59 -4.34
C PRO A 65 10.94 6.42 -4.44
N GLU A 66 12.20 6.67 -4.04
CA GLU A 66 13.31 5.71 -4.20
C GLU A 66 13.05 4.37 -3.50
N ASP A 67 12.39 4.39 -2.35
CA ASP A 67 11.99 3.22 -1.57
C ASP A 67 10.87 2.39 -2.23
N ALA A 68 10.07 2.98 -3.11
CA ALA A 68 8.99 2.29 -3.81
C ALA A 68 9.37 1.78 -5.22
N GLN A 69 10.57 2.06 -5.73
CA GLN A 69 10.96 1.70 -7.11
C GLN A 69 10.94 0.19 -7.41
N ASN A 70 11.13 -0.65 -6.40
CA ASN A 70 11.11 -2.11 -6.54
C ASN A 70 9.80 -2.75 -6.09
N ASN A 71 8.78 -1.94 -5.75
CA ASN A 71 7.50 -2.46 -5.30
C ASN A 71 6.69 -3.02 -6.46
N THR A 72 5.95 -4.07 -6.16
CA THR A 72 4.99 -4.67 -7.09
C THR A 72 3.57 -4.23 -6.79
N GLY A 73 2.76 -4.09 -7.83
CA GLY A 73 1.37 -3.67 -7.70
C GLY A 73 0.35 -4.81 -7.66
N VAL A 74 -0.84 -4.48 -7.19
CA VAL A 74 -2.07 -5.28 -7.28
C VAL A 74 -3.22 -4.38 -7.74
N ILE A 75 -4.03 -4.85 -8.69
CA ILE A 75 -5.26 -4.16 -9.11
C ILE A 75 -6.46 -4.93 -8.58
N MET A 76 -7.29 -4.24 -7.82
CA MET A 76 -8.52 -4.77 -7.24
C MET A 76 -9.73 -4.16 -7.93
N LEU A 77 -10.79 -4.95 -8.12
CA LEU A 77 -12.08 -4.46 -8.59
C LEU A 77 -12.97 -4.14 -7.39
N GLY A 78 -13.61 -2.98 -7.40
CA GLY A 78 -14.59 -2.56 -6.41
C GLY A 78 -15.74 -1.81 -7.05
N TYR A 79 -16.67 -1.33 -6.25
CA TYR A 79 -17.75 -0.46 -6.69
C TYR A 79 -18.27 0.36 -5.52
N PHE A 80 -18.83 1.53 -5.79
CA PHE A 80 -19.61 2.27 -4.81
C PHE A 80 -21.08 1.83 -4.89
N ASP A 81 -21.70 1.60 -3.72
CA ASP A 81 -23.14 1.42 -3.63
C ASP A 81 -23.79 2.79 -3.40
N ASN A 82 -24.60 3.23 -4.36
CA ASN A 82 -25.24 4.54 -4.31
C ASN A 82 -26.55 4.53 -3.51
N ASP A 83 -27.04 3.34 -3.12
CA ASP A 83 -28.31 3.18 -2.39
C ASP A 83 -28.10 3.22 -0.86
N ASP A 84 -26.92 2.85 -0.40
CA ASP A 84 -26.52 2.97 1.00
C ASP A 84 -25.80 4.32 1.18
N ASN A 85 -26.06 5.05 2.27
CA ASN A 85 -25.36 6.31 2.57
C ASN A 85 -23.90 6.06 3.01
N ASP A 86 -23.26 5.07 2.39
CA ASP A 86 -21.95 4.54 2.68
C ASP A 86 -21.01 4.83 1.52
N SER A 87 -19.76 5.11 1.83
CA SER A 87 -18.70 5.37 0.85
C SER A 87 -17.78 4.16 0.66
N ASP A 88 -18.20 2.98 1.12
CA ASP A 88 -17.46 1.74 1.00
C ASP A 88 -17.24 1.34 -0.48
N GLU A 89 -16.02 0.92 -0.82
CA GLU A 89 -15.65 0.62 -2.21
C GLU A 89 -15.87 -0.84 -2.60
N HIS A 90 -16.46 -1.63 -1.70
CA HIS A 90 -16.84 -3.03 -1.91
C HIS A 90 -15.79 -3.87 -2.67
N LEU A 91 -14.51 -3.69 -2.33
CA LEU A 91 -13.39 -4.31 -3.04
C LEU A 91 -13.44 -5.85 -2.97
N ASP A 92 -13.25 -6.50 -4.11
CA ASP A 92 -13.17 -7.96 -4.23
C ASP A 92 -11.78 -8.49 -3.82
N TRP A 93 -11.52 -8.46 -2.52
CA TRP A 93 -10.26 -8.88 -1.88
C TRP A 93 -9.79 -10.31 -2.20
N LYS A 94 -10.66 -11.15 -2.75
CA LYS A 94 -10.35 -12.56 -3.02
C LYS A 94 -9.83 -12.79 -4.44
N ARG A 95 -10.11 -11.85 -5.35
CA ARG A 95 -9.86 -12.04 -6.78
C ARG A 95 -9.26 -10.76 -7.37
N PRO A 96 -7.93 -10.54 -7.26
CA PRO A 96 -7.30 -9.43 -7.97
C PRO A 96 -7.51 -9.54 -9.48
N LEU A 97 -7.57 -8.41 -10.18
CA LEU A 97 -7.60 -8.35 -11.64
C LEU A 97 -6.20 -8.57 -12.23
N ALA A 98 -5.18 -8.01 -11.58
CA ALA A 98 -3.77 -8.22 -11.88
C ALA A 98 -2.94 -8.13 -10.59
N SER A 99 -1.81 -8.81 -10.54
CA SER A 99 -0.86 -8.70 -9.43
C SER A 99 0.56 -9.02 -9.86
N GLY A 100 1.55 -8.51 -9.12
CA GLY A 100 2.97 -8.84 -9.30
C GLY A 100 3.67 -8.10 -10.44
N PHE A 101 3.03 -7.09 -11.04
CA PHE A 101 3.66 -6.19 -12.02
C PHE A 101 4.48 -5.12 -11.30
N ALA A 102 5.48 -4.53 -11.96
CA ALA A 102 6.28 -3.47 -11.36
C ALA A 102 5.47 -2.16 -11.37
N LEU A 103 5.46 -1.42 -10.25
CA LEU A 103 4.77 -0.12 -10.20
C LEU A 103 5.41 0.92 -11.13
N THR A 104 6.69 0.74 -11.44
CA THR A 104 7.44 1.59 -12.39
C THR A 104 7.04 1.38 -13.85
N ASP A 105 6.28 0.34 -14.18
CA ASP A 105 5.80 0.11 -15.55
C ASP A 105 4.76 1.16 -15.99
N GLY A 106 4.04 1.78 -15.04
CA GLY A 106 3.00 2.79 -15.32
C GLY A 106 1.75 2.23 -16.00
N ILE A 107 1.69 0.91 -16.22
CA ILE A 107 0.59 0.22 -16.88
C ILE A 107 0.51 -1.23 -16.41
N ALA A 108 -0.72 -1.75 -16.30
CA ALA A 108 -0.97 -3.17 -16.16
C ALA A 108 -2.18 -3.60 -16.99
N TYR A 109 -2.15 -4.83 -17.48
CA TYR A 109 -3.18 -5.42 -18.33
C TYR A 109 -3.91 -6.56 -17.61
N PHE A 110 -5.20 -6.71 -17.86
CA PHE A 110 -6.02 -7.73 -17.22
C PHE A 110 -7.31 -8.03 -18.01
N THR A 111 -7.97 -9.13 -17.67
CA THR A 111 -9.32 -9.49 -18.12
C THR A 111 -10.31 -9.42 -16.95
N ILE A 112 -11.59 -9.23 -17.27
CA ILE A 112 -12.67 -9.27 -16.27
C ILE A 112 -13.45 -10.56 -16.48
N GLU A 113 -13.00 -11.61 -15.79
CA GLU A 113 -13.53 -12.96 -15.94
C GLU A 113 -15.05 -13.05 -15.70
N PRO A 114 -15.84 -13.65 -16.63
CA PRO A 114 -17.28 -13.84 -16.47
C PRO A 114 -17.67 -14.59 -15.19
N SER A 115 -16.79 -15.47 -14.69
CA SER A 115 -16.98 -16.20 -13.43
C SER A 115 -17.04 -15.30 -12.18
N ARG A 116 -16.82 -13.99 -12.32
CA ARG A 116 -17.08 -12.99 -11.26
C ARG A 116 -18.57 -12.75 -11.02
N ASN A 117 -19.44 -13.14 -11.95
CA ASN A 117 -20.90 -12.97 -11.85
C ASN A 117 -21.27 -11.52 -11.49
N LEU A 118 -20.69 -10.58 -12.23
CA LEU A 118 -20.87 -9.15 -12.01
C LEU A 118 -22.31 -8.73 -12.33
N THR A 119 -22.80 -7.71 -11.62
CA THR A 119 -24.03 -7.00 -11.99
C THR A 119 -23.65 -5.79 -12.80
N THR A 120 -24.30 -5.56 -13.94
CA THR A 120 -24.10 -4.32 -14.72
C THR A 120 -24.35 -3.09 -13.85
N ARG A 121 -23.36 -2.20 -13.77
CA ARG A 121 -23.42 -0.93 -13.01
C ARG A 121 -22.38 0.05 -13.55
N ASN A 122 -22.59 1.34 -13.27
CA ASN A 122 -21.74 2.46 -13.68
C ASN A 122 -20.85 3.02 -12.56
N SER A 123 -20.88 2.41 -11.37
CA SER A 123 -20.14 2.81 -10.18
C SER A 123 -18.94 1.91 -9.89
N TYR A 124 -18.48 1.11 -10.87
CA TYR A 124 -17.29 0.29 -10.67
C TYR A 124 -16.05 1.17 -10.53
N VAL A 125 -15.08 0.71 -9.75
CA VAL A 125 -13.78 1.35 -9.58
C VAL A 125 -12.66 0.31 -9.57
N LEU A 126 -11.45 0.76 -9.90
CA LEU A 126 -10.23 0.00 -9.76
C LEU A 126 -9.39 0.60 -8.65
N CYS A 127 -8.91 -0.24 -7.73
CA CYS A 127 -7.95 0.16 -6.71
C CYS A 127 -6.57 -0.38 -7.07
N LEU A 128 -5.61 0.51 -7.29
CA LEU A 128 -4.20 0.17 -7.46
C LEU A 128 -3.53 0.20 -6.10
N LEU A 129 -2.97 -0.94 -5.69
CA LEU A 129 -2.27 -1.13 -4.42
C LEU A 129 -0.78 -1.37 -4.67
N GLY A 130 0.06 -0.75 -3.86
CA GLY A 130 1.52 -0.92 -3.85
C GLY A 130 2.08 -0.76 -2.45
N ASP A 131 2.76 0.36 -2.20
CA ASP A 131 3.05 0.87 -0.85
C ASP A 131 1.78 1.47 -0.21
N SER A 132 1.02 2.24 -0.99
CA SER A 132 -0.29 2.79 -0.65
C SER A 132 -1.32 2.48 -1.75
N GLY A 133 -2.58 2.82 -1.52
CA GLY A 133 -3.66 2.65 -2.48
C GLY A 133 -4.03 3.96 -3.20
N ASN A 134 -4.56 3.86 -4.41
CA ASN A 134 -5.42 4.89 -4.99
C ASN A 134 -6.56 4.26 -5.79
N ILE A 135 -7.67 5.00 -5.90
CA ILE A 135 -8.90 4.53 -6.55
C ILE A 135 -9.12 5.32 -7.84
N SER A 136 -9.49 4.61 -8.90
CA SER A 136 -9.82 5.22 -10.19
C SER A 136 -11.10 6.04 -10.09
N LYS A 137 -11.38 6.83 -11.13
CA LYS A 137 -12.75 7.30 -11.34
C LYS A 137 -13.69 6.13 -11.62
N GLU A 138 -14.98 6.37 -11.43
CA GLU A 138 -16.03 5.40 -11.75
C GLU A 138 -16.05 5.08 -13.25
N LEU A 139 -16.38 3.83 -13.55
CA LEU A 139 -16.59 3.33 -14.90
C LEU A 139 -17.79 2.38 -14.95
N THR A 140 -18.29 2.16 -16.15
CA THR A 140 -19.34 1.16 -16.39
C THR A 140 -18.72 -0.18 -16.75
N ILE A 141 -19.16 -1.24 -16.08
CA ILE A 141 -18.89 -2.61 -16.49
C ILE A 141 -20.21 -3.33 -16.69
N GLU A 142 -20.43 -3.83 -17.89
CA GLU A 142 -21.57 -4.66 -18.23
C GLU A 142 -21.24 -6.14 -17.96
N ALA A 143 -22.20 -6.83 -17.34
CA ALA A 143 -22.12 -8.26 -17.09
C ALA A 143 -21.99 -9.04 -18.41
N ALA A 144 -21.27 -10.17 -18.37
CA ALA A 144 -21.16 -11.04 -19.52
C ALA A 144 -22.56 -11.51 -19.94
N GLN A 145 -22.89 -11.40 -21.23
CA GLN A 145 -24.14 -11.94 -21.74
C GLN A 145 -24.11 -13.46 -21.66
N ALA A 146 -25.21 -14.04 -21.18
CA ALA A 146 -25.40 -15.49 -21.04
C ALA A 146 -25.58 -16.17 -22.40
#